data_AF-A0A9P7F1P6-F1
#
_entry.id   AF-A0A9P7F1P6-F1
#
_cell.length_a   1.000
_cell.length_b   1.000
_cell.length_c   1.000
_cell.angle_alpha   90.00
_cell.angle_beta   90.00
_cell.angle_gamma   90.00
#
_symmetry.space_group_name_H-M   'P 1'
#
loop_
_entity.id
_entity.type
_entity.pdbx_description
1 polymer ?
#
loop_
_entity_poly.entity_id
_entity_poly.type
_entity_poly.pdbx_seq_one_letter_code
_entity_poly.pdbx_strand_id
1 'polypeptide(L)'
;MHYRKVSCSNTYFQADHPENARGRQWIESYMKKKGIQSAVEFWLYVLRYYLDTSHSDIMRDAAELIEKYGEEGLQKMMTESHIPPDLENHDAYTYHTQADNYFFSIWEAAEGEEFILTHNTFGLWEGLGGGCPGLHRIFVVSPRIALVLRHVVLRPEMKEYIKPGSLVSSLLHVNPVPPTPIYASGERGAHIDHVDVQSAMSLARYRSSQEGADDSFVFKITKLSRPQTLEFNSVLLVNVTKTGSLTFLSRRSMLRTVRAFRSLPANFLESELLVPLIARLADTVETEVPQAPEILSTLFKEDTPTDGFVVDLTRLMYERSSPSDFSSGFHMAYSLRRVCGMAGPTTNPVSLSYYQLTASIIQCLGRTMLGSLPEPYSSQPRERPKARLLYKMPEEHSELLFSNMKMILRKSLPGYELSPGGSTLGQTLKKWIDEMAIVGCLAWLGKHRRNFLDYVLDGFLQSMNFKLFEDEEATGST
;
A
#
# COMPACT_ATOMS: atom_id res chain seq x y z
N MET A 1 -10.79 5.97 -21.22
CA MET A 1 -9.35 6.03 -20.88
C MET A 1 -8.70 4.66 -20.61
N HIS A 2 -9.43 3.61 -20.17
CA HIS A 2 -8.92 2.22 -20.14
C HIS A 2 -8.40 1.72 -21.50
N TYR A 3 -9.00 2.24 -22.57
CA TYR A 3 -8.76 1.91 -23.97
C TYR A 3 -7.36 2.25 -24.50
N ARG A 4 -6.35 2.46 -23.65
CA ARG A 4 -4.97 2.76 -24.06
C ARG A 4 -3.99 1.64 -23.73
N LYS A 5 -4.41 0.62 -22.97
CA LYS A 5 -3.60 -0.55 -22.71
C LYS A 5 -3.77 -1.56 -23.85
N VAL A 6 -2.82 -1.58 -24.80
CA VAL A 6 -2.86 -2.47 -25.98
C VAL A 6 -3.03 -3.94 -25.58
N SER A 7 -2.48 -4.36 -24.44
CA SER A 7 -2.65 -5.75 -23.97
C SER A 7 -4.10 -6.12 -23.64
N CYS A 8 -4.99 -5.13 -23.44
CA CYS A 8 -6.42 -5.34 -23.24
C CYS A 8 -7.21 -5.32 -24.57
N SER A 9 -6.63 -4.87 -25.69
CA SER A 9 -7.36 -4.72 -26.96
C SER A 9 -8.02 -6.02 -27.43
N ASN A 10 -7.38 -7.17 -27.18
CA ASN A 10 -7.89 -8.48 -27.58
C ASN A 10 -9.05 -8.97 -26.71
N THR A 11 -9.16 -8.53 -25.46
CA THR A 11 -10.13 -9.07 -24.48
C THR A 11 -11.21 -8.07 -24.10
N TYR A 12 -10.96 -6.76 -24.22
CA TYR A 12 -11.84 -5.71 -23.71
C TYR A 12 -13.25 -5.77 -24.32
N PHE A 13 -13.34 -5.99 -25.64
CA PHE A 13 -14.61 -6.15 -26.35
C PHE A 13 -14.78 -7.57 -26.90
N GLN A 14 -14.12 -8.54 -26.29
CA GLN A 14 -14.30 -9.94 -26.63
C GLN A 14 -15.62 -10.42 -26.02
N ALA A 15 -16.61 -10.71 -26.87
CA ALA A 15 -17.97 -11.06 -26.44
C ALA A 15 -18.04 -12.30 -25.54
N ASP A 16 -17.15 -13.27 -25.77
CA ASP A 16 -17.04 -14.51 -25.00
C ASP A 16 -16.17 -14.41 -23.74
N HIS A 17 -15.57 -13.23 -23.48
CA HIS A 17 -14.78 -13.03 -22.26
C HIS A 17 -15.70 -13.02 -21.02
N PRO A 18 -15.35 -13.73 -19.93
CA PRO A 18 -16.21 -13.82 -18.73
C PRO A 18 -16.57 -12.46 -18.13
N GLU A 19 -15.66 -11.49 -18.16
CA GLU A 19 -15.92 -10.13 -17.66
C GLU A 19 -16.93 -9.35 -18.51
N ASN A 20 -17.13 -9.75 -19.76
CA ASN A 20 -18.05 -9.12 -20.71
C ASN A 20 -19.42 -9.81 -20.78
N ALA A 21 -19.67 -10.84 -19.96
CA ALA A 21 -20.87 -11.66 -20.05
C ALA A 21 -22.18 -10.85 -20.08
N ARG A 22 -22.25 -9.76 -19.31
CA ARG A 22 -23.42 -8.86 -19.24
C ARG A 22 -23.65 -8.02 -20.49
N GLY A 23 -22.57 -7.67 -21.19
CA GLY A 23 -22.58 -6.87 -22.41
C GLY A 23 -22.50 -7.69 -23.69
N ARG A 24 -22.45 -9.04 -23.60
CA ARG A 24 -22.20 -9.93 -24.74
C ARG A 24 -23.12 -9.66 -25.93
N GLN A 25 -24.43 -9.65 -25.71
CA GLN A 25 -25.41 -9.45 -26.77
C GLN A 25 -25.31 -8.05 -27.39
N TRP A 26 -25.02 -7.03 -26.57
CA TRP A 26 -24.73 -5.68 -27.03
C TRP A 26 -23.46 -5.63 -27.89
N ILE A 27 -22.37 -6.25 -27.45
CA ILE A 27 -21.11 -6.32 -28.22
C ILE A 27 -21.37 -6.97 -29.58
N GLU A 28 -22.01 -8.13 -29.61
CA GLU A 28 -22.30 -8.87 -30.85
C GLU A 28 -23.19 -8.07 -31.81
N SER A 29 -24.26 -7.46 -31.29
CA SER A 29 -25.18 -6.61 -32.05
C SER A 29 -24.48 -5.37 -32.61
N TYR A 30 -23.68 -4.69 -31.78
CA TYR A 30 -22.95 -3.49 -32.14
C TYR A 30 -21.89 -3.79 -33.22
N MET A 31 -21.11 -4.87 -33.04
CA MET A 31 -20.13 -5.32 -34.02
C MET A 31 -20.79 -5.63 -35.36
N LYS A 32 -21.91 -6.37 -35.35
CA LYS A 32 -22.67 -6.69 -36.56
C LYS A 32 -23.18 -5.42 -37.27
N LYS A 33 -23.75 -4.48 -36.53
CA LYS A 33 -24.31 -3.23 -37.08
C LYS A 33 -23.25 -2.32 -37.69
N LYS A 34 -22.05 -2.28 -37.11
CA LYS A 34 -20.93 -1.43 -37.55
C LYS A 34 -19.96 -2.15 -38.50
N GLY A 35 -20.21 -3.42 -38.82
CA GLY A 35 -19.33 -4.21 -39.70
C GLY A 35 -17.96 -4.49 -39.09
N ILE A 36 -17.86 -4.55 -37.77
CA ILE A 36 -16.62 -4.79 -37.02
C ILE A 36 -16.39 -6.30 -36.90
N GLN A 37 -15.19 -6.76 -37.26
CA GLN A 37 -14.89 -8.20 -37.38
C GLN A 37 -14.17 -8.78 -36.16
N SER A 38 -13.56 -7.94 -35.31
CA SER A 38 -12.81 -8.40 -34.15
C SER A 38 -12.91 -7.48 -32.94
N ALA A 39 -12.58 -7.99 -31.75
CA ALA A 39 -12.50 -7.19 -30.52
C ALA A 39 -11.48 -6.04 -30.62
N VAL A 40 -10.37 -6.26 -31.34
CA VAL A 40 -9.34 -5.24 -31.58
C VAL A 40 -9.87 -4.13 -32.48
N GLU A 41 -10.59 -4.49 -33.55
CA GLU A 41 -11.24 -3.50 -34.40
C GLU A 41 -12.30 -2.71 -33.63
N PHE A 42 -13.06 -3.36 -32.75
CA PHE A 42 -14.02 -2.67 -31.89
C PHE A 42 -13.30 -1.70 -30.94
N TRP A 43 -12.21 -2.14 -30.32
CA TRP A 43 -11.39 -1.31 -29.47
C TRP A 43 -10.84 -0.08 -30.22
N LEU A 44 -10.34 -0.25 -31.44
CA LEU A 44 -9.88 0.84 -32.31
C LEU A 44 -11.02 1.77 -32.72
N TYR A 45 -12.20 1.23 -33.02
CA TYR A 45 -13.39 1.99 -33.39
C TYR A 45 -13.79 2.96 -32.27
N VAL A 46 -13.91 2.47 -31.03
CA VAL A 46 -14.26 3.29 -29.86
C VAL A 46 -13.15 4.30 -29.55
N LEU A 47 -11.88 3.92 -29.71
CA LEU A 47 -10.76 4.83 -29.51
C LEU A 47 -10.79 6.00 -30.51
N ARG A 48 -11.09 5.72 -31.80
CA ARG A 48 -11.25 6.77 -32.82
C ARG A 48 -12.40 7.70 -32.47
N TYR A 49 -13.55 7.17 -32.05
CA TYR A 49 -14.66 8.00 -31.60
C TYR A 49 -14.21 9.01 -30.52
N TYR A 50 -13.44 8.60 -29.50
CA TYR A 50 -12.96 9.55 -28.49
C TYR A 50 -11.88 10.54 -28.95
N LEU A 51 -11.18 10.25 -30.05
CA LEU A 51 -10.12 11.12 -30.58
C LEU A 51 -10.64 12.08 -31.65
N ASP A 52 -11.60 11.62 -32.45
CA ASP A 52 -12.11 12.31 -33.63
C ASP A 52 -13.41 13.09 -33.33
N THR A 53 -14.13 12.74 -32.26
CA THR A 53 -15.35 13.45 -31.82
C THR A 53 -15.01 14.50 -30.77
N SER A 54 -15.59 15.71 -30.88
CA SER A 54 -15.38 16.78 -29.92
C SER A 54 -15.94 16.43 -28.53
N HIS A 55 -15.39 17.03 -27.47
CA HIS A 55 -15.87 16.76 -26.11
C HIS A 55 -17.37 17.10 -25.95
N SER A 56 -17.82 18.24 -26.47
CA SER A 56 -19.21 18.67 -26.39
C SER A 56 -20.16 17.73 -27.13
N ASP A 57 -19.75 17.20 -28.29
CA ASP A 57 -20.52 16.19 -29.01
C ASP A 57 -20.62 14.87 -28.22
N ILE A 58 -19.52 14.40 -27.61
CA ILE A 58 -19.55 13.21 -26.75
C ILE A 58 -20.48 13.43 -25.55
N MET A 59 -20.45 14.61 -24.94
CA MET A 59 -21.33 14.96 -23.83
C MET A 59 -22.80 15.02 -24.26
N ARG A 60 -23.08 15.54 -25.46
CA ARG A 60 -24.43 15.55 -26.04
C ARG A 60 -24.97 14.14 -26.23
N ASP A 61 -24.19 13.26 -26.85
CA ASP A 61 -24.58 11.87 -27.09
C ASP A 61 -24.84 11.12 -25.77
N ALA A 62 -24.06 11.42 -24.72
CA ALA A 62 -24.31 10.89 -23.38
C ALA A 62 -25.58 11.49 -22.73
N ALA A 63 -25.82 12.79 -22.92
CA ALA A 63 -27.00 13.48 -22.39
C ALA A 63 -28.31 12.92 -22.97
N GLU A 64 -28.33 12.56 -24.26
CA GLU A 64 -29.47 11.91 -24.91
C GLU A 64 -29.81 10.56 -24.24
N LEU A 65 -28.79 9.78 -23.87
CA LEU A 65 -28.99 8.52 -23.14
C LEU A 65 -29.51 8.77 -21.72
N ILE A 66 -28.96 9.76 -21.01
CA ILE A 66 -29.39 10.12 -19.67
C ILE A 66 -30.84 10.60 -19.67
N GLU A 67 -31.25 11.41 -20.65
CA GLU A 67 -32.63 11.87 -20.80
C GLU A 67 -33.59 10.71 -21.09
N LYS A 68 -33.15 9.73 -21.91
CA LYS A 68 -33.98 8.58 -22.29
C LYS A 68 -34.16 7.56 -21.16
N TYR A 69 -33.11 7.26 -20.42
CA TYR A 69 -33.08 6.13 -19.48
C TYR A 69 -32.93 6.53 -18.01
N GLY A 70 -32.58 7.79 -17.73
CA GLY A 70 -32.19 8.24 -16.41
C GLY A 70 -30.81 7.74 -15.98
N GLU A 71 -30.13 8.48 -15.12
CA GLU A 71 -28.79 8.12 -14.65
C GLU A 71 -28.79 6.84 -13.81
N GLU A 72 -29.76 6.68 -12.91
CA GLU A 72 -29.96 5.45 -12.14
C GLU A 72 -30.29 4.25 -13.05
N GLY A 73 -31.08 4.47 -14.11
CA GLY A 73 -31.43 3.43 -15.07
C GLY A 73 -30.19 2.94 -15.84
N LEU A 74 -29.37 3.86 -16.33
CA LEU A 74 -28.10 3.54 -16.98
C LEU A 74 -27.12 2.86 -16.02
N GLN A 75 -27.02 3.34 -14.77
CA GLN A 75 -26.18 2.69 -13.77
C GLN A 75 -26.61 1.25 -13.52
N LYS A 76 -27.91 0.97 -13.34
CA LYS A 76 -28.44 -0.39 -13.20
C LYS A 76 -28.21 -1.26 -14.43
N MET A 77 -28.24 -0.69 -15.64
CA MET A 77 -27.85 -1.39 -16.88
C MET A 77 -26.39 -1.85 -16.84
N MET A 78 -25.51 -1.06 -16.23
CA MET A 78 -24.08 -1.38 -16.13
C MET A 78 -23.77 -2.34 -14.97
N THR A 79 -24.46 -2.23 -13.83
CA THR A 79 -24.09 -2.93 -12.60
C THR A 79 -24.94 -4.15 -12.28
N GLU A 80 -26.19 -4.21 -12.74
CA GLU A 80 -27.18 -5.20 -12.27
C GLU A 80 -27.84 -5.98 -13.40
N SER A 81 -28.07 -5.35 -14.56
CA SER A 81 -28.85 -5.91 -15.66
C SER A 81 -28.04 -6.12 -16.94
N HIS A 82 -28.70 -6.58 -18.01
CA HIS A 82 -28.08 -6.77 -19.32
C HIS A 82 -28.13 -5.45 -20.10
N ILE A 83 -27.05 -5.14 -20.81
CA ILE A 83 -27.01 -3.98 -21.70
C ILE A 83 -27.90 -4.27 -22.92
N PRO A 84 -28.90 -3.42 -23.24
CA PRO A 84 -29.78 -3.63 -24.39
C PRO A 84 -28.97 -3.78 -25.69
N PRO A 85 -29.26 -4.80 -26.53
CA PRO A 85 -28.49 -5.04 -27.76
C PRO A 85 -28.50 -3.88 -28.76
N ASP A 86 -29.50 -3.01 -28.66
CA ASP A 86 -29.74 -1.85 -29.53
C ASP A 86 -29.30 -0.52 -28.88
N LEU A 87 -28.65 -0.54 -27.72
CA LEU A 87 -28.16 0.67 -27.06
C LEU A 87 -27.05 1.33 -27.89
N GLU A 88 -27.41 2.42 -28.57
CA GLU A 88 -26.48 3.30 -29.26
C GLU A 88 -25.73 4.19 -28.27
N ASN A 89 -24.58 4.73 -28.68
CA ASN A 89 -23.77 5.71 -27.93
C ASN A 89 -23.37 5.31 -26.50
N HIS A 90 -23.38 4.00 -26.19
CA HIS A 90 -22.94 3.47 -24.90
C HIS A 90 -21.49 3.89 -24.55
N ASP A 91 -20.64 4.04 -25.56
CA ASP A 91 -19.29 4.57 -25.44
C ASP A 91 -19.26 6.05 -25.02
N ALA A 92 -20.22 6.87 -25.46
CA ALA A 92 -20.36 8.25 -24.99
C ALA A 92 -20.72 8.31 -23.50
N TYR A 93 -21.69 7.51 -23.05
CA TYR A 93 -22.01 7.41 -21.61
C TYR A 93 -20.83 6.86 -20.79
N THR A 94 -20.11 5.87 -21.33
CA THR A 94 -18.88 5.39 -20.70
C THR A 94 -17.85 6.52 -20.60
N TYR A 95 -17.70 7.39 -21.59
CA TYR A 95 -16.81 8.54 -21.46
C TYR A 95 -17.30 9.53 -20.39
N HIS A 96 -18.59 9.86 -20.40
CA HIS A 96 -19.25 10.75 -19.43
C HIS A 96 -18.98 10.32 -17.99
N THR A 97 -19.26 9.05 -17.66
CA THR A 97 -18.99 8.51 -16.32
C THR A 97 -17.52 8.65 -15.91
N GLN A 98 -16.58 8.61 -16.85
CA GLN A 98 -15.16 8.78 -16.57
C GLN A 98 -14.75 10.24 -16.39
N ALA A 99 -15.36 11.16 -17.13
CA ALA A 99 -15.16 12.59 -16.95
C ALA A 99 -15.72 13.05 -15.59
N ASP A 100 -16.84 12.47 -15.16
CA ASP A 100 -17.53 12.89 -13.94
C ASP A 100 -16.95 12.30 -12.66
N ASN A 101 -16.53 11.04 -12.71
CA ASN A 101 -16.00 10.40 -11.52
C ASN A 101 -14.57 10.81 -11.21
N TYR A 102 -13.87 11.54 -12.09
CA TYR A 102 -12.46 11.88 -11.90
C TYR A 102 -12.13 13.33 -12.19
N PHE A 103 -11.32 13.93 -11.32
CA PHE A 103 -10.65 15.20 -11.62
C PHE A 103 -9.18 14.96 -11.99
N PHE A 104 -8.67 15.82 -12.85
CA PHE A 104 -7.30 15.72 -13.35
C PHE A 104 -6.31 16.41 -12.41
N SER A 105 -5.15 15.77 -12.18
CA SER A 105 -4.05 16.34 -11.41
C SER A 105 -2.71 16.05 -12.08
N ILE A 106 -1.77 16.99 -11.97
CA ILE A 106 -0.43 16.88 -12.54
C ILE A 106 0.55 16.79 -11.37
N TRP A 107 1.31 15.70 -11.30
CA TRP A 107 2.29 15.47 -10.23
C TRP A 107 3.69 15.60 -10.80
N GLU A 108 4.54 16.32 -10.08
CA GLU A 108 5.96 16.43 -10.38
C GLU A 108 6.76 15.63 -9.35
N ALA A 109 7.73 14.83 -9.79
CA ALA A 109 8.61 14.09 -8.89
C ALA A 109 9.40 15.04 -7.94
N ALA A 110 9.83 14.53 -6.80
CA ALA A 110 10.66 15.29 -5.87
C ALA A 110 12.02 15.68 -6.46
N GLU A 111 12.67 16.72 -5.92
CA GLU A 111 13.99 17.14 -6.39
C GLU A 111 15.02 16.00 -6.30
N GLY A 112 15.72 15.75 -7.40
CA GLY A 112 16.69 14.64 -7.52
C GLY A 112 16.08 13.23 -7.54
N GLU A 113 14.75 13.10 -7.59
CA GLU A 113 14.03 11.85 -7.82
C GLU A 113 13.43 11.80 -9.22
N GLU A 114 12.92 10.63 -9.61
CA GLU A 114 12.24 10.43 -10.88
C GLU A 114 11.08 9.45 -10.76
N PHE A 115 10.10 9.59 -11.64
CA PHE A 115 9.12 8.55 -11.89
C PHE A 115 9.70 7.51 -12.84
N ILE A 116 9.50 6.24 -12.51
CA ILE A 116 9.88 5.12 -13.37
C ILE A 116 8.79 4.84 -14.41
N LEU A 117 9.19 4.28 -15.55
CA LEU A 117 8.28 3.76 -16.57
C LEU A 117 8.25 2.24 -16.49
N THR A 118 7.05 1.65 -16.47
CA THR A 118 6.87 0.19 -16.53
C THR A 118 5.99 -0.14 -17.72
N HIS A 119 5.92 -1.41 -18.10
CA HIS A 119 5.03 -1.87 -19.17
C HIS A 119 3.54 -1.51 -18.97
N ASN A 120 3.13 -1.07 -17.77
CA ASN A 120 1.75 -0.73 -17.43
C ASN A 120 1.56 0.74 -16.97
N THR A 121 2.54 1.64 -17.12
CA THR A 121 2.46 3.02 -16.60
C THR A 121 1.55 3.97 -17.39
N PHE A 122 0.92 3.51 -18.47
CA PHE A 122 0.03 4.32 -19.30
C PHE A 122 -1.43 3.90 -19.11
N GLY A 123 -1.96 4.17 -17.91
CA GLY A 123 -3.32 3.78 -17.52
C GLY A 123 -3.35 2.74 -16.39
N LEU A 124 -2.40 2.79 -15.46
CA LEU A 124 -2.42 1.95 -14.26
C LEU A 124 -3.53 2.41 -13.32
N TRP A 125 -4.22 1.45 -12.72
CA TRP A 125 -5.28 1.69 -11.74
C TRP A 125 -4.77 1.42 -10.35
N GLU A 126 -5.02 2.35 -9.43
CA GLU A 126 -4.59 2.23 -8.04
C GLU A 126 -5.72 2.61 -7.08
N GLY A 127 -5.74 1.89 -5.96
CA GLY A 127 -6.61 2.16 -4.83
C GLY A 127 -8.03 1.61 -4.97
N LEU A 128 -8.69 1.48 -3.83
CA LEU A 128 -10.07 0.99 -3.68
C LEU A 128 -10.90 2.02 -2.92
N GLY A 129 -12.08 2.37 -3.44
CA GLY A 129 -13.11 3.16 -2.76
C GLY A 129 -14.38 2.34 -2.61
N GLY A 130 -14.80 2.06 -1.37
CA GLY A 130 -16.00 1.23 -1.13
C GLY A 130 -15.90 -0.17 -1.74
N GLY A 131 -14.69 -0.73 -1.82
CA GLY A 131 -14.42 -2.02 -2.48
C GLY A 131 -14.29 -1.95 -4.01
N CYS A 132 -14.58 -0.81 -4.63
CA CYS A 132 -14.45 -0.63 -6.08
C CYS A 132 -13.05 -0.11 -6.44
N PRO A 133 -12.36 -0.69 -7.44
CA PRO A 133 -11.03 -0.26 -7.83
C PRO A 133 -11.02 1.07 -8.59
N GLY A 134 -9.87 1.73 -8.58
CA GLY A 134 -9.59 2.90 -9.41
C GLY A 134 -9.82 4.22 -8.70
N LEU A 135 -9.31 4.39 -7.48
CA LEU A 135 -9.23 5.72 -6.86
C LEU A 135 -8.31 6.67 -7.63
N HIS A 136 -7.24 6.13 -8.22
CA HIS A 136 -6.30 6.84 -9.05
C HIS A 136 -6.12 6.11 -10.38
N ARG A 137 -5.96 6.88 -11.46
CA ARG A 137 -5.49 6.38 -12.75
C ARG A 137 -4.27 7.13 -13.18
N ILE A 138 -3.20 6.37 -13.35
CA ILE A 138 -1.85 6.90 -13.43
C ILE A 138 -1.34 6.79 -14.87
N PHE A 139 -0.82 7.90 -15.38
CA PHE A 139 -0.17 8.03 -16.67
C PHE A 139 1.17 8.72 -16.47
N VAL A 140 2.26 7.95 -16.44
CA VAL A 140 3.61 8.53 -16.38
C VAL A 140 4.02 8.94 -17.79
N VAL A 141 4.24 10.23 -18.00
CA VAL A 141 4.55 10.81 -19.32
C VAL A 141 6.00 11.24 -19.45
N SER A 142 6.71 11.43 -18.33
CA SER A 142 8.15 11.66 -18.29
C SER A 142 8.73 11.26 -16.93
N PRO A 143 10.06 11.22 -16.77
CA PRO A 143 10.71 10.99 -15.46
C PRO A 143 10.34 12.05 -14.41
N ARG A 144 9.79 13.20 -14.81
CA ARG A 144 9.45 14.29 -13.91
C ARG A 144 7.95 14.48 -13.73
N ILE A 145 7.13 14.10 -14.71
CA ILE A 145 5.70 14.41 -14.73
C ILE A 145 4.87 13.13 -14.85
N ALA A 146 3.89 13.02 -13.95
CA ALA A 146 2.80 12.05 -14.04
C ALA A 146 1.47 12.79 -14.10
N LEU A 147 0.58 12.29 -14.96
CA LEU A 147 -0.80 12.72 -15.03
C LEU A 147 -1.65 11.71 -14.24
N VAL A 148 -2.44 12.21 -13.30
CA VAL A 148 -3.24 11.36 -12.40
C VAL A 148 -4.68 11.82 -12.43
N LEU A 149 -5.57 10.96 -12.92
CA LEU A 149 -7.01 11.11 -12.75
C LEU A 149 -7.37 10.59 -11.36
N ARG A 150 -7.93 11.44 -10.52
CA ARG A 150 -8.28 11.10 -9.13
C ARG A 150 -9.78 11.07 -8.97
N HIS A 151 -10.29 10.06 -8.28
CA HIS A 151 -11.71 9.94 -8.05
C HIS A 151 -12.23 11.17 -7.29
N VAL A 152 -13.39 11.71 -7.69
CA VAL A 152 -13.97 12.94 -7.11
C VAL A 152 -14.22 12.83 -5.61
N VAL A 153 -14.42 11.61 -5.11
CA VAL A 153 -14.49 11.32 -3.66
C VAL A 153 -13.24 11.78 -2.90
N LEU A 154 -12.09 11.91 -3.54
CA LEU A 154 -10.85 12.37 -2.91
C LEU A 154 -10.74 13.91 -2.82
N ARG A 155 -11.75 14.64 -3.33
CA ARG A 155 -11.79 16.08 -3.23
C ARG A 155 -11.98 16.52 -1.76
N PRO A 156 -11.36 17.63 -1.32
CA PRO A 156 -11.47 18.11 0.05
C PRO A 156 -12.92 18.26 0.54
N GLU A 157 -13.82 18.77 -0.31
CA GLU A 157 -15.24 18.96 -0.04
C GLU A 157 -16.01 17.66 0.17
N MET A 158 -15.49 16.53 -0.33
CA MET A 158 -16.14 15.23 -0.17
C MET A 158 -15.75 14.52 1.13
N LYS A 159 -14.72 14.99 1.85
CA LYS A 159 -14.13 14.29 3.00
C LYS A 159 -15.13 13.97 4.11
N GLU A 160 -16.12 14.84 4.34
CA GLU A 160 -17.13 14.67 5.38
C GLU A 160 -18.10 13.52 5.09
N TYR A 161 -18.28 13.15 3.82
CA TYR A 161 -19.19 12.09 3.38
C TYR A 161 -18.51 10.71 3.31
N ILE A 162 -17.19 10.65 3.52
CA ILE A 162 -16.40 9.43 3.38
C ILE A 162 -16.36 8.70 4.72
N LYS A 163 -16.82 7.45 4.73
CA LYS A 163 -16.69 6.59 5.91
C LYS A 163 -15.20 6.32 6.20
N PRO A 164 -14.73 6.49 7.44
CA PRO A 164 -13.35 6.13 7.81
C PRO A 164 -13.02 4.69 7.41
N GLY A 165 -11.84 4.48 6.81
CA GLY A 165 -11.39 3.16 6.34
C GLY A 165 -12.03 2.66 5.05
N SER A 166 -12.96 3.39 4.43
CA SER A 166 -13.58 3.00 3.15
C SER A 166 -12.70 3.21 1.92
N LEU A 167 -11.59 3.94 2.10
CA LEU A 167 -10.60 4.21 1.07
C LEU A 167 -9.29 3.50 1.39
N VAL A 168 -8.75 2.78 0.41
CA VAL A 168 -7.46 2.09 0.53
C VAL A 168 -6.60 2.52 -0.65
N SER A 169 -5.51 3.24 -0.41
CA SER A 169 -4.53 3.61 -1.43
C SER A 169 -3.22 4.05 -0.79
N SER A 170 -2.11 3.76 -1.46
CA SER A 170 -0.78 4.22 -1.04
C SER A 170 -0.59 5.72 -1.28
N LEU A 171 -1.49 6.34 -2.04
CA LEU A 171 -1.38 7.72 -2.51
C LEU A 171 -2.44 8.66 -1.90
N LEU A 172 -3.23 8.18 -0.92
CA LEU A 172 -4.28 8.99 -0.27
C LEU A 172 -3.75 10.27 0.39
N HIS A 173 -2.54 10.21 0.93
CA HIS A 173 -1.93 11.33 1.63
C HIS A 173 -1.39 12.40 0.67
N VAL A 174 -1.35 12.13 -0.65
CA VAL A 174 -1.08 13.14 -1.67
C VAL A 174 -2.36 13.96 -1.88
N ASN A 175 -2.32 15.24 -1.52
CA ASN A 175 -3.46 16.16 -1.59
C ASN A 175 -3.18 17.29 -2.62
N PRO A 176 -3.17 16.99 -3.94
CA PRO A 176 -3.10 18.02 -4.96
C PRO A 176 -4.34 18.92 -4.88
N VAL A 177 -4.15 20.18 -5.26
CA VAL A 177 -5.25 21.13 -5.42
C VAL A 177 -6.05 20.71 -6.67
N PRO A 178 -7.38 20.58 -6.59
CA PRO A 178 -8.22 20.36 -7.77
C PRO A 178 -8.04 21.46 -8.82
N PRO A 179 -8.34 21.21 -10.11
CA PRO A 179 -8.31 22.26 -11.11
C PRO A 179 -9.29 23.38 -10.76
N THR A 180 -8.88 24.62 -11.02
CA THR A 180 -9.74 25.80 -10.86
C THR A 180 -10.45 26.07 -12.20
N PRO A 181 -11.78 25.90 -12.27
CA PRO A 181 -12.53 26.23 -13.47
C PRO A 181 -12.65 27.75 -13.63
N ILE A 182 -12.62 28.21 -14.87
CA ILE A 182 -12.93 29.57 -15.30
C ILE A 182 -14.07 29.42 -16.31
N TYR A 183 -15.28 29.64 -15.84
CA TYR A 183 -16.49 29.47 -16.62
C TYR A 183 -16.67 30.61 -17.61
N ALA A 184 -16.88 30.30 -18.89
CA ALA A 184 -17.16 31.30 -19.93
C ALA A 184 -18.48 32.06 -19.63
N SER A 185 -19.41 31.38 -18.97
CA SER A 185 -20.69 31.93 -18.53
C SER A 185 -20.64 32.77 -17.24
N GLY A 186 -19.46 32.92 -16.62
CA GLY A 186 -19.26 33.64 -15.36
C GLY A 186 -19.88 32.92 -14.15
N GLU A 187 -20.51 33.66 -13.24
CA GLU A 187 -21.12 33.08 -12.02
C GLU A 187 -22.22 32.05 -12.31
N ARG A 188 -22.89 32.14 -13.47
CA ARG A 188 -23.91 31.17 -13.87
C ARG A 188 -23.37 29.75 -14.02
N GLY A 189 -22.16 29.57 -14.55
CA GLY A 189 -21.51 28.26 -14.66
C GLY A 189 -21.17 27.68 -13.28
N ALA A 190 -20.74 28.53 -12.34
CA ALA A 190 -20.39 28.11 -10.98
C ALA A 190 -21.60 27.59 -10.17
N HIS A 191 -22.80 28.09 -10.46
CA HIS A 191 -24.02 27.63 -9.78
C HIS A 191 -24.53 26.27 -10.27
N ILE A 192 -24.16 25.83 -11.48
CA ILE A 192 -24.59 24.54 -12.05
C ILE A 192 -23.89 23.36 -11.35
N ASP A 193 -22.70 23.58 -10.78
CA ASP A 193 -21.96 22.58 -9.99
C ASP A 193 -22.58 22.28 -8.61
N HIS A 194 -23.56 23.06 -8.17
CA HIS A 194 -24.12 22.97 -6.82
C HIS A 194 -25.64 22.63 -6.84
N VAL A 195 -25.95 21.33 -6.80
CA VAL A 195 -27.18 20.67 -6.26
C VAL A 195 -28.40 20.42 -7.19
N ASP A 196 -28.87 19.14 -7.19
CA ASP A 196 -30.19 18.54 -7.56
C ASP A 196 -30.22 17.60 -8.80
N VAL A 197 -31.18 16.67 -8.93
CA VAL A 197 -31.33 15.79 -10.13
C VAL A 197 -31.66 16.63 -11.39
N GLN A 198 -32.33 17.77 -11.22
CA GLN A 198 -32.43 18.78 -12.28
C GLN A 198 -31.06 19.40 -12.63
N SER A 199 -30.09 19.39 -11.71
CA SER A 199 -28.71 19.83 -11.96
C SER A 199 -27.93 18.85 -12.83
N ALA A 200 -28.16 17.53 -12.74
CA ALA A 200 -27.45 16.56 -13.59
C ALA A 200 -27.77 16.76 -15.07
N MET A 201 -29.06 16.91 -15.42
CA MET A 201 -29.48 17.24 -16.78
C MET A 201 -29.03 18.65 -17.21
N SER A 202 -29.10 19.63 -16.30
CA SER A 202 -28.66 21.00 -16.60
C SER A 202 -27.15 21.09 -16.84
N LEU A 203 -26.37 20.33 -16.08
CA LEU A 203 -24.93 20.19 -16.21
C LEU A 203 -24.55 19.48 -17.50
N ALA A 204 -25.25 18.38 -17.85
CA ALA A 204 -25.05 17.71 -19.12
C ALA A 204 -25.34 18.65 -20.31
N ARG A 205 -26.44 19.42 -20.25
CA ARG A 205 -26.77 20.43 -21.26
C ARG A 205 -25.72 21.54 -21.35
N TYR A 206 -25.28 22.06 -20.20
CA TYR A 206 -24.24 23.08 -20.14
C TYR A 206 -22.93 22.59 -20.79
N ARG A 207 -22.47 21.39 -20.44
CA ARG A 207 -21.25 20.81 -21.02
C ARG A 207 -21.35 20.53 -22.52
N SER A 208 -22.57 20.33 -23.03
CA SER A 208 -22.83 20.20 -24.46
C SER A 208 -22.98 21.54 -25.19
N SER A 209 -23.07 22.67 -24.47
CA SER A 209 -23.26 24.00 -25.05
C SER A 209 -21.94 24.64 -25.49
N GLN A 210 -22.04 25.72 -26.27
CA GLN A 210 -20.87 26.50 -26.65
C GLN A 210 -20.21 27.14 -25.43
N GLU A 211 -20.99 27.58 -24.43
CA GLU A 211 -20.42 28.13 -23.19
C GLU A 211 -19.56 27.10 -22.46
N GLY A 212 -20.03 25.85 -22.33
CA GLY A 212 -19.23 24.79 -21.72
C GLY A 212 -17.98 24.42 -22.54
N ALA A 213 -18.04 24.53 -23.87
CA ALA A 213 -16.89 24.31 -24.75
C ALA A 213 -15.82 25.41 -24.61
N ASP A 214 -16.21 26.61 -24.22
CA ASP A 214 -15.33 27.78 -24.04
C ASP A 214 -14.79 27.88 -22.60
N ASP A 215 -15.17 26.96 -21.70
CA ASP A 215 -14.62 26.90 -20.35
C ASP A 215 -13.12 26.60 -20.36
N SER A 216 -12.40 27.20 -19.42
CA SER A 216 -10.98 26.94 -19.24
C SER A 216 -10.66 26.47 -17.83
N PHE A 217 -9.60 25.66 -17.70
CA PHE A 217 -9.21 25.05 -16.43
C PHE A 217 -7.76 25.36 -16.13
N VAL A 218 -7.49 25.89 -14.94
CA VAL A 218 -6.14 26.14 -14.45
C VAL A 218 -5.70 24.95 -13.58
N PHE A 219 -4.62 24.30 -14.00
CA PHE A 219 -4.04 23.15 -13.32
C PHE A 219 -2.79 23.55 -12.56
N LYS A 220 -2.75 23.26 -11.26
CA LYS A 220 -1.54 23.41 -10.45
C LYS A 220 -0.73 22.12 -10.49
N ILE A 221 0.55 22.24 -10.83
CA ILE A 221 1.50 21.13 -10.72
C ILE A 221 1.84 20.92 -9.24
N THR A 222 1.60 19.70 -8.75
CA THR A 222 1.88 19.32 -7.37
C THR A 222 3.23 18.62 -7.31
N LYS A 223 4.24 19.33 -6.81
CA LYS A 223 5.57 18.75 -6.56
C LYS A 223 5.51 17.82 -5.35
N LEU A 224 5.81 16.56 -5.57
CA LEU A 224 5.84 15.53 -4.54
C LEU A 224 7.08 15.68 -3.65
N SER A 225 6.94 15.27 -2.40
CA SER A 225 8.08 14.97 -1.53
C SER A 225 8.79 13.69 -1.98
N ARG A 226 10.01 13.48 -1.51
CA ARG A 226 10.78 12.26 -1.81
C ARG A 226 10.02 10.99 -1.36
N PRO A 227 9.47 10.90 -0.13
CA PRO A 227 8.65 9.75 0.28
C PRO A 227 7.48 9.49 -0.68
N GLN A 228 6.73 10.54 -1.04
CA GLN A 228 5.60 10.45 -1.98
C GLN A 228 6.03 9.95 -3.37
N THR A 229 7.20 10.37 -3.86
CA THR A 229 7.72 9.90 -5.15
C THR A 229 8.09 8.42 -5.08
N LEU A 230 8.66 7.96 -3.96
CA LEU A 230 9.01 6.56 -3.75
C LEU A 230 7.77 5.67 -3.58
N GLU A 231 6.72 6.15 -2.91
CA GLU A 231 5.43 5.46 -2.79
C GLU A 231 4.71 5.38 -4.13
N PHE A 232 4.74 6.48 -4.91
CA PHE A 232 4.26 6.47 -6.29
C PHE A 232 4.98 5.41 -7.14
N ASN A 233 6.31 5.37 -7.09
CA ASN A 233 7.08 4.34 -7.80
C ASN A 233 6.79 2.93 -7.25
N SER A 234 6.50 2.79 -5.95
CA SER A 234 6.13 1.52 -5.35
C SER A 234 4.84 0.95 -5.96
N VAL A 235 3.82 1.81 -6.18
CA VAL A 235 2.60 1.44 -6.91
C VAL A 235 2.94 0.88 -8.30
N LEU A 236 3.89 1.48 -9.01
CA LEU A 236 4.30 1.03 -10.33
C LEU A 236 5.05 -0.31 -10.26
N LEU A 237 5.92 -0.49 -9.25
CA LEU A 237 6.74 -1.68 -9.06
C LEU A 237 5.93 -2.92 -8.65
N VAL A 238 4.91 -2.78 -7.81
CA VAL A 238 3.98 -3.89 -7.48
C VAL A 238 3.35 -4.49 -8.74
N ASN A 239 3.18 -3.67 -9.78
CA ASN A 239 2.53 -4.07 -11.03
C ASN A 239 3.52 -4.53 -12.11
N VAL A 240 4.82 -4.68 -11.79
CA VAL A 240 5.83 -5.21 -12.74
C VAL A 240 5.72 -6.73 -12.81
N THR A 241 5.64 -7.25 -14.03
CA THR A 241 5.62 -8.69 -14.30
C THR A 241 7.03 -9.19 -14.64
N LYS A 242 7.28 -10.50 -14.53
CA LYS A 242 8.58 -11.13 -14.86
C LYS A 242 9.08 -10.79 -16.27
N THR A 243 8.16 -10.62 -17.22
CA THR A 243 8.45 -10.29 -18.62
C THR A 243 8.21 -8.80 -18.94
N GLY A 244 7.86 -7.99 -17.93
CA GLY A 244 7.57 -6.58 -18.10
C GLY A 244 8.85 -5.75 -18.22
N SER A 245 8.76 -4.66 -18.98
CA SER A 245 9.83 -3.67 -19.04
C SER A 245 9.78 -2.75 -17.81
N LEU A 246 10.97 -2.30 -17.41
CA LEU A 246 11.20 -1.27 -16.41
C LEU A 246 12.26 -0.31 -16.97
N THR A 247 11.95 0.98 -17.02
CA THR A 247 12.78 2.02 -17.64
C THR A 247 12.91 3.19 -16.66
N PHE A 248 14.13 3.69 -16.53
CA PHE A 248 14.52 4.73 -15.59
C PHE A 248 15.71 5.51 -16.18
N LEU A 249 15.89 6.76 -15.77
CA LEU A 249 16.97 7.61 -16.30
C LEU A 249 18.20 7.57 -15.38
N SER A 250 18.02 7.53 -14.07
CA SER A 250 19.09 7.59 -13.07
C SER A 250 19.27 6.26 -12.36
N ARG A 251 20.44 5.62 -12.51
CA ARG A 251 20.79 4.40 -11.76
C ARG A 251 20.71 4.62 -10.25
N ARG A 252 21.17 5.78 -9.77
CA ARG A 252 21.17 6.14 -8.34
C ARG A 252 19.75 6.28 -7.80
N SER A 253 18.87 6.95 -8.55
CA SER A 253 17.46 7.15 -8.17
C SER A 253 16.70 5.84 -8.25
N MET A 254 16.96 5.00 -9.27
CA MET A 254 16.41 3.66 -9.37
C MET A 254 16.86 2.77 -8.21
N LEU A 255 18.16 2.75 -7.87
CA LEU A 255 18.69 1.94 -6.76
C LEU A 255 18.01 2.32 -5.44
N ARG A 256 17.84 3.61 -5.18
CA ARG A 256 17.11 4.12 -4.03
C ARG A 256 15.65 3.67 -4.06
N THR A 257 15.00 3.78 -5.22
CA THR A 257 13.60 3.38 -5.42
C THR A 257 13.39 1.90 -5.14
N VAL A 258 14.20 1.00 -5.71
CA VAL A 258 14.05 -0.45 -5.47
C VAL A 258 14.40 -0.86 -4.04
N ARG A 259 15.37 -0.18 -3.40
CA ARG A 259 15.68 -0.41 -1.98
C ARG A 259 14.53 0.03 -1.08
N ALA A 260 13.95 1.21 -1.33
CA ALA A 260 12.78 1.69 -0.61
C ALA A 260 11.59 0.75 -0.80
N PHE A 261 11.34 0.32 -2.04
CA PHE A 261 10.28 -0.65 -2.35
C PHE A 261 10.43 -1.96 -1.57
N ARG A 262 11.64 -2.55 -1.58
CA ARG A 262 11.95 -3.79 -0.87
C ARG A 262 11.94 -3.65 0.65
N SER A 263 12.15 -2.43 1.17
CA SER A 263 12.10 -2.17 2.61
C SER A 263 10.70 -2.28 3.21
N LEU A 264 9.67 -2.24 2.37
CA LEU A 264 8.28 -2.38 2.80
C LEU A 264 7.90 -3.87 2.89
N PRO A 265 7.49 -4.37 4.07
CA PRO A 265 7.15 -5.80 4.25
C PRO A 265 6.07 -6.29 3.28
N ALA A 266 5.11 -5.42 2.92
CA ALA A 266 4.03 -5.74 2.01
C ALA A 266 4.48 -6.07 0.58
N ASN A 267 5.68 -5.66 0.19
CA ASN A 267 6.21 -5.81 -1.17
C ASN A 267 7.28 -6.90 -1.29
N PHE A 268 7.53 -7.67 -0.21
CA PHE A 268 8.68 -8.57 -0.15
C PHE A 268 8.64 -9.62 -1.28
N LEU A 269 7.48 -10.22 -1.53
CA LEU A 269 7.29 -11.24 -2.57
C LEU A 269 7.53 -10.67 -3.98
N GLU A 270 7.00 -9.48 -4.25
CA GLU A 270 7.11 -8.78 -5.52
C GLU A 270 8.55 -8.27 -5.74
N SER A 271 9.26 -7.93 -4.66
CA SER A 271 10.61 -7.39 -4.71
C SER A 271 11.67 -8.42 -5.15
N GLU A 272 11.37 -9.72 -5.07
CA GLU A 272 12.30 -10.77 -5.53
C GLU A 272 12.59 -10.66 -7.03
N LEU A 273 11.65 -10.15 -7.81
CA LEU A 273 11.85 -9.85 -9.23
C LEU A 273 12.91 -8.78 -9.47
N LEU A 274 13.19 -7.94 -8.47
CA LEU A 274 14.09 -6.81 -8.57
C LEU A 274 15.49 -7.12 -8.01
N VAL A 275 15.71 -8.28 -7.39
CA VAL A 275 17.03 -8.66 -6.82
C VAL A 275 18.15 -8.62 -7.88
N PRO A 276 17.98 -9.18 -9.09
CA PRO A 276 19.02 -9.09 -10.12
C PRO A 276 19.29 -7.65 -10.57
N LEU A 277 18.26 -6.80 -10.57
CA LEU A 277 18.41 -5.39 -10.90
C LEU A 277 19.16 -4.63 -9.80
N ILE A 278 18.88 -4.90 -8.53
CA ILE A 278 19.57 -4.30 -7.38
C ILE A 278 21.06 -4.61 -7.46
N ALA A 279 21.44 -5.86 -7.71
CA ALA A 279 22.85 -6.26 -7.85
C ALA A 279 23.55 -5.46 -8.96
N ARG A 280 22.96 -5.43 -10.18
CA ARG A 280 23.50 -4.66 -11.31
C ARG A 280 23.61 -3.16 -11.04
N LEU A 281 22.65 -2.59 -10.33
CA LEU A 281 22.67 -1.18 -9.96
C LEU A 281 23.71 -0.88 -8.88
N ALA A 282 23.92 -1.79 -7.93
CA ALA A 282 24.90 -1.62 -6.85
C ALA A 282 26.34 -1.74 -7.37
N ASP A 283 26.64 -2.73 -8.21
CA ASP A 283 27.98 -2.97 -8.78
C ASP A 283 28.52 -1.75 -9.55
N THR A 284 27.61 -0.94 -10.11
CA THR A 284 27.97 0.25 -10.90
C THR A 284 28.03 1.55 -10.09
N VAL A 285 27.56 1.56 -8.84
CA VAL A 285 27.59 2.74 -7.97
C VAL A 285 28.78 2.70 -7.01
N GLU A 286 29.33 1.50 -6.72
CA GLU A 286 30.52 1.33 -5.86
C GLU A 286 31.84 1.79 -6.51
N THR A 287 31.82 2.23 -7.77
CA THR A 287 33.01 2.77 -8.46
C THR A 287 33.27 4.26 -8.24
N GLU A 288 32.41 5.00 -7.51
CA GLU A 288 32.56 6.47 -7.33
C GLU A 288 32.96 6.93 -5.92
N VAL A 289 33.05 6.05 -4.91
CA VAL A 289 33.54 6.45 -3.57
C VAL A 289 34.57 5.44 -3.05
N PRO A 290 35.88 5.68 -3.27
CA PRO A 290 36.94 4.74 -2.92
C PRO A 290 37.12 4.50 -1.40
N GLN A 291 36.35 5.18 -0.53
CA GLN A 291 36.55 5.14 0.93
C GLN A 291 35.38 4.55 1.72
N ALA A 292 34.21 4.32 1.11
CA ALA A 292 33.04 3.82 1.85
C ALA A 292 33.18 2.36 2.33
N PRO A 293 33.73 1.41 1.53
CA PRO A 293 33.95 0.04 1.99
C PRO A 293 34.96 -0.02 3.14
N GLU A 294 36.00 0.82 3.08
CA GLU A 294 37.05 0.92 4.09
C GLU A 294 36.50 1.48 5.41
N ILE A 295 35.72 2.56 5.35
CA ILE A 295 35.05 3.16 6.51
C ILE A 295 34.02 2.21 7.13
N LEU A 296 33.23 1.49 6.32
CA LEU A 296 32.24 0.53 6.80
C LEU A 296 32.89 -0.72 7.40
N SER A 297 34.00 -1.20 6.84
CA SER A 297 34.80 -2.31 7.41
C SER A 297 35.44 -1.95 8.75
N THR A 298 35.78 -0.67 8.98
CA THR A 298 36.25 -0.20 10.29
C THR A 298 35.14 0.03 11.32
N LEU A 299 33.90 0.28 10.88
CA LEU A 299 32.75 0.53 11.76
C LEU A 299 32.03 -0.76 12.20
N PHE A 300 32.04 -1.80 11.36
CA PHE A 300 31.40 -3.08 11.62
C PHE A 300 32.47 -4.18 11.61
N LYS A 301 32.76 -4.75 12.79
CA LYS A 301 33.70 -5.88 12.90
C LYS A 301 33.26 -7.02 11.98
N GLU A 302 34.24 -7.73 11.41
CA GLU A 302 34.14 -8.82 10.42
C GLU A 302 33.16 -9.97 10.75
N ASP A 303 32.56 -9.98 11.94
CA ASP A 303 31.61 -11.01 12.40
C ASP A 303 30.15 -10.54 12.48
N THR A 304 29.80 -9.41 11.86
CA THR A 304 28.41 -8.94 11.81
C THR A 304 27.69 -9.65 10.66
N PRO A 305 26.69 -10.52 10.91
CA PRO A 305 26.05 -11.25 9.82
C PRO A 305 25.45 -10.29 8.79
N THR A 306 25.78 -10.51 7.51
CA THR A 306 25.26 -9.72 6.39
C THR A 306 23.73 -9.75 6.36
N ASP A 307 23.09 -8.68 5.87
CA ASP A 307 21.62 -8.60 5.74
C ASP A 307 21.01 -9.81 5.03
N GLY A 308 21.78 -10.47 4.15
CA GLY A 308 21.43 -11.73 3.47
C GLY A 308 21.36 -12.94 4.40
N PHE A 309 22.25 -13.07 5.39
CA PHE A 309 22.23 -14.17 6.36
C PHE A 309 20.94 -14.17 7.19
N VAL A 310 20.46 -12.99 7.61
CA VAL A 310 19.21 -12.88 8.37
C VAL A 310 18.01 -13.31 7.52
N VAL A 311 17.98 -12.94 6.22
CA VAL A 311 16.93 -13.40 5.29
C VAL A 311 17.02 -14.90 5.03
N ASP A 312 18.20 -15.40 4.69
CA ASP A 312 18.41 -16.81 4.36
C ASP A 312 18.15 -17.71 5.56
N LEU A 313 18.50 -17.28 6.77
CA LEU A 313 18.19 -18.02 7.99
C LEU A 313 16.70 -17.96 8.33
N THR A 314 16.03 -16.82 8.15
CA THR A 314 14.58 -16.71 8.34
C THR A 314 13.83 -17.59 7.33
N ARG A 315 14.29 -17.63 6.08
CA ARG A 315 13.78 -18.52 5.03
C ARG A 315 14.04 -19.98 5.35
N LEU A 316 15.26 -20.33 5.74
CA LEU A 316 15.62 -21.70 6.10
C LEU A 316 14.83 -22.19 7.31
N MET A 317 14.56 -21.31 8.29
CA MET A 317 13.67 -21.61 9.40
C MET A 317 12.23 -21.83 8.95
N TYR A 318 11.71 -21.05 8.00
CA TYR A 318 10.37 -21.26 7.43
C TYR A 318 10.28 -22.58 6.65
N GLU A 319 11.23 -22.84 5.76
CA GLU A 319 11.26 -24.03 4.90
C GLU A 319 11.51 -25.32 5.69
N ARG A 320 12.23 -25.25 6.81
CA ARG A 320 12.50 -26.38 7.71
C ARG A 320 11.64 -26.43 8.96
N SER A 321 10.56 -25.64 9.05
CA SER A 321 9.62 -25.68 10.19
C SER A 321 8.81 -27.00 10.20
N SER A 322 9.48 -28.12 10.39
CA SER A 322 8.86 -29.26 11.04
C SER A 322 8.73 -28.89 12.52
N PRO A 323 7.56 -29.10 13.17
CA PRO A 323 7.35 -28.74 14.57
C PRO A 323 8.33 -29.37 15.59
N SER A 324 9.27 -30.20 15.15
CA SER A 324 10.28 -30.87 15.97
C SER A 324 11.48 -30.00 16.37
N ASP A 325 11.80 -28.95 15.61
CA ASP A 325 13.11 -28.28 15.76
C ASP A 325 13.12 -27.20 16.85
N PHE A 326 11.94 -26.66 17.18
CA PHE A 326 11.75 -25.72 18.28
C PHE A 326 10.72 -26.27 19.27
N SER A 327 11.09 -26.32 20.55
CA SER A 327 10.19 -26.77 21.63
C SER A 327 9.00 -25.85 21.88
N SER A 328 9.02 -24.62 21.35
CA SER A 328 7.94 -23.64 21.47
C SER A 328 8.12 -22.43 20.55
N GLY A 329 7.05 -21.66 20.34
CA GLY A 329 7.08 -20.34 19.68
C GLY A 329 8.05 -19.38 20.38
N PHE A 330 8.16 -19.43 21.71
CA PHE A 330 9.09 -18.60 22.48
C PHE A 330 10.55 -18.95 22.18
N HIS A 331 10.89 -20.24 22.10
CA HIS A 331 12.24 -20.69 21.75
C HIS A 331 12.62 -20.24 20.32
N MET A 332 11.68 -20.29 19.38
CA MET A 332 11.87 -19.77 18.02
C MET A 332 12.07 -18.25 18.02
N ALA A 333 11.19 -17.49 18.67
CA ALA A 333 11.26 -16.03 18.74
C ALA A 333 12.55 -15.55 19.44
N TYR A 334 12.97 -16.23 20.51
CA TYR A 334 14.24 -15.96 21.19
C TYR A 334 15.44 -16.19 20.27
N SER A 335 15.44 -17.29 19.51
CA SER A 335 16.52 -17.63 18.58
C SER A 335 16.61 -16.61 17.44
N LEU A 336 15.48 -16.27 16.81
CA LEU A 336 15.39 -15.24 15.77
C LEU A 336 15.83 -13.87 16.31
N ARG A 337 15.39 -13.51 17.51
CA ARG A 337 15.84 -12.27 18.17
C ARG A 337 17.35 -12.22 18.33
N ARG A 338 18.01 -13.32 18.74
CA ARG A 338 19.46 -13.35 18.87
C ARG A 338 20.15 -13.12 17.52
N VAL A 339 19.64 -13.74 16.46
CA VAL A 339 20.17 -13.57 15.11
C VAL A 339 20.02 -12.11 14.66
N CYS A 340 18.81 -11.55 14.74
CA CYS A 340 18.57 -10.15 14.35
C CYS A 340 19.34 -9.18 15.25
N GLY A 341 19.48 -9.51 16.54
CA GLY A 341 20.19 -8.72 17.55
C GLY A 341 21.72 -8.73 17.41
N MET A 342 22.29 -9.78 16.85
CA MET A 342 23.74 -9.90 16.58
C MET A 342 24.18 -9.08 15.37
N ALA A 343 23.26 -8.78 14.45
CA ALA A 343 23.56 -8.11 13.20
C ALA A 343 23.71 -6.57 13.32
N GLY A 344 23.57 -6.00 14.53
CA GLY A 344 23.64 -4.55 14.74
C GLY A 344 22.49 -3.80 14.02
N PRO A 345 22.61 -2.47 13.79
CA PRO A 345 21.65 -1.72 12.99
C PRO A 345 21.73 -2.18 11.52
N THR A 346 20.95 -3.21 11.20
CA THR A 346 20.81 -3.80 9.86
C THR A 346 19.94 -2.95 8.95
N THR A 347 20.13 -3.05 7.62
CA THR A 347 19.16 -2.53 6.65
C THR A 347 18.05 -3.53 6.31
N ASN A 348 18.14 -4.75 6.85
CA ASN A 348 17.13 -5.79 6.71
C ASN A 348 15.74 -5.35 7.23
N PRO A 349 14.65 -5.51 6.43
CA PRO A 349 13.29 -5.07 6.81
C PRO A 349 12.73 -5.78 8.05
N VAL A 350 13.05 -7.06 8.23
CA VAL A 350 12.59 -7.87 9.37
C VAL A 350 13.22 -7.36 10.64
N SER A 351 14.54 -7.19 10.63
CA SER A 351 15.28 -6.64 11.77
C SER A 351 14.87 -5.19 12.06
N LEU A 352 14.69 -4.35 11.04
CA LEU A 352 14.24 -2.96 11.21
C LEU A 352 12.85 -2.92 11.86
N SER A 353 11.90 -3.73 11.35
CA SER A 353 10.55 -3.85 11.92
C SER A 353 10.59 -4.36 13.36
N TYR A 354 11.42 -5.37 13.63
CA TYR A 354 11.68 -5.89 14.97
C TYR A 354 12.21 -4.79 15.91
N TYR A 355 13.23 -4.04 15.52
CA TYR A 355 13.83 -2.98 16.34
C TYR A 355 12.87 -1.83 16.58
N GLN A 356 12.16 -1.38 15.53
CA GLN A 356 11.16 -0.32 15.63
C GLN A 356 10.03 -0.73 16.58
N LEU A 357 9.45 -1.92 16.38
CA LEU A 357 8.38 -2.42 17.23
C LEU A 357 8.86 -2.62 18.67
N THR A 358 10.04 -3.20 18.88
CA THR A 358 10.63 -3.36 20.22
C THR A 358 10.81 -2.00 20.91
N ALA A 359 11.32 -0.99 20.20
CA ALA A 359 11.50 0.36 20.72
C ALA A 359 10.15 1.02 21.06
N SER A 360 9.14 0.88 20.19
CA SER A 360 7.78 1.38 20.45
C SER A 360 7.15 0.72 21.68
N ILE A 361 7.30 -0.60 21.83
CA ILE A 361 6.80 -1.31 23.00
C ILE A 361 7.51 -0.83 24.27
N ILE A 362 8.85 -0.74 24.26
CA ILE A 362 9.64 -0.27 25.40
C ILE A 362 9.26 1.17 25.76
N GLN A 363 9.13 2.04 24.78
CA GLN A 363 8.74 3.44 25.01
C GLN A 363 7.33 3.54 25.58
N CYS A 364 6.38 2.76 25.05
CA CYS A 364 5.02 2.72 25.56
C CYS A 364 4.98 2.20 27.00
N LEU A 365 5.50 1.01 27.26
CA LEU A 365 5.49 0.42 28.60
C LEU A 365 6.34 1.23 29.59
N GLY A 366 7.41 1.87 29.12
CA GLY A 366 8.26 2.74 29.90
C GLY A 366 7.62 4.09 30.25
N ARG A 367 6.82 4.69 29.37
CA ARG A 367 6.16 6.00 29.60
C ARG A 367 4.82 5.90 30.30
N THR A 368 3.96 4.96 29.89
CA THR A 368 2.56 4.89 30.31
C THR A 368 2.40 4.53 31.79
N MET A 369 3.46 4.04 32.45
CA MET A 369 3.41 3.48 33.81
C MET A 369 4.53 4.03 34.72
N LEU A 370 4.94 5.29 34.52
CA LEU A 370 5.89 5.98 35.40
C LEU A 370 5.23 6.57 36.67
N GLY A 371 3.89 6.65 36.73
CA GLY A 371 3.15 7.11 37.91
C GLY A 371 2.36 5.96 38.54
N SER A 372 2.82 5.47 39.68
CA SER A 372 2.17 4.51 40.60
C SER A 372 1.83 3.11 40.06
N LEU A 373 2.83 2.22 40.04
CA LEU A 373 2.55 0.79 40.19
C LEU A 373 1.93 0.53 41.58
N PRO A 374 0.96 -0.38 41.73
CA PRO A 374 0.41 -0.71 43.05
C PRO A 374 1.48 -1.39 43.93
N GLU A 375 1.33 -1.27 45.25
CA GLU A 375 2.11 -2.10 46.18
C GLU A 375 1.89 -3.59 45.87
N PRO A 376 2.94 -4.44 45.88
CA PRO A 376 4.33 -4.19 46.31
C PRO A 376 5.30 -3.69 45.21
N TYR A 377 4.83 -3.41 43.99
CA TYR A 377 5.70 -3.10 42.83
C TYR A 377 6.05 -1.61 42.69
N SER A 378 5.46 -0.76 43.53
CA SER A 378 5.66 0.70 43.62
C SER A 378 7.12 1.12 43.87
N SER A 379 7.95 0.19 44.36
CA SER A 379 9.37 0.44 44.65
C SER A 379 10.14 0.95 43.43
N GLN A 380 11.24 1.69 43.67
CA GLN A 380 12.08 2.21 42.60
C GLN A 380 12.50 1.08 41.63
N PRO A 381 12.66 1.38 40.32
CA PRO A 381 13.12 0.41 39.34
C PRO A 381 14.34 -0.38 39.84
N ARG A 382 14.19 -1.69 39.98
CA ARG A 382 15.30 -2.58 40.31
C ARG A 382 16.01 -2.96 39.02
N GLU A 383 17.13 -2.33 38.74
CA GLU A 383 18.00 -2.76 37.66
C GLU A 383 18.67 -4.09 38.00
N ARG A 384 18.63 -5.03 37.07
CA ARG A 384 19.31 -6.32 37.12
C ARG A 384 20.08 -6.52 35.82
N PRO A 385 21.24 -5.86 35.65
CA PRO A 385 21.94 -5.80 34.36
C PRO A 385 22.31 -7.19 33.82
N LYS A 386 22.45 -8.18 34.72
CA LYS A 386 22.78 -9.55 34.39
C LYS A 386 21.57 -10.48 34.21
N ALA A 387 20.33 -9.99 34.37
CA ALA A 387 19.12 -10.79 34.15
C ALA A 387 19.11 -11.39 32.72
N ARG A 388 18.88 -12.71 32.65
CA ARG A 388 18.81 -13.47 31.38
C ARG A 388 17.45 -14.13 31.26
N LEU A 389 16.76 -13.88 30.16
CA LEU A 389 15.57 -14.64 29.79
C LEU A 389 15.97 -16.11 29.58
N LEU A 390 15.09 -17.02 30.00
CA LEU A 390 15.23 -18.44 29.69
C LEU A 390 15.39 -18.65 28.20
N TYR A 391 16.23 -19.61 27.82
CA TYR A 391 16.42 -19.96 26.41
C TYR A 391 15.24 -20.78 25.84
N LYS A 392 14.63 -21.63 26.68
CA LYS A 392 13.50 -22.50 26.32
C LYS A 392 12.37 -22.38 27.32
N MET A 393 11.15 -22.58 26.82
CA MET A 393 9.91 -22.56 27.58
C MET A 393 8.95 -23.61 27.00
N PRO A 394 8.11 -24.30 27.80
CA PRO A 394 7.05 -25.17 27.28
C PRO A 394 6.09 -24.42 26.34
N GLU A 395 5.51 -25.10 25.36
CA GLU A 395 4.65 -24.43 24.36
C GLU A 395 3.41 -23.78 24.98
N GLU A 396 2.76 -24.45 25.94
CA GLU A 396 1.60 -23.91 26.67
C GLU A 396 1.92 -22.55 27.35
N HIS A 397 3.10 -22.46 27.96
CA HIS A 397 3.57 -21.23 28.60
C HIS A 397 3.91 -20.15 27.56
N SER A 398 4.49 -20.54 26.43
CA SER A 398 4.82 -19.66 25.30
C SER A 398 3.57 -19.04 24.69
N GLU A 399 2.53 -19.84 24.42
CA GLU A 399 1.25 -19.36 23.90
C GLU A 399 0.55 -18.40 24.86
N LEU A 400 0.52 -18.75 26.15
CA LEU A 400 -0.07 -17.91 27.19
C LEU A 400 0.66 -16.56 27.30
N LEU A 401 2.00 -16.58 27.32
CA LEU A 401 2.84 -15.38 27.36
C LEU A 401 2.54 -14.47 26.16
N PHE A 402 2.57 -15.00 24.94
CA PHE A 402 2.35 -14.18 23.75
C PHE A 402 0.92 -13.66 23.66
N SER A 403 -0.08 -14.47 24.02
CA SER A 403 -1.49 -14.05 24.04
C SER A 403 -1.69 -12.86 24.99
N ASN A 404 -1.20 -12.98 26.23
CA ASN A 404 -1.33 -11.91 27.23
C ASN A 404 -0.55 -10.65 26.85
N MET A 405 0.69 -10.80 26.38
CA MET A 405 1.49 -9.66 25.93
C MET A 405 0.82 -8.95 24.76
N LYS A 406 0.36 -9.67 23.74
CA LYS A 406 -0.32 -9.05 22.59
C LYS A 406 -1.62 -8.34 23.00
N MET A 407 -2.35 -8.87 23.98
CA MET A 407 -3.53 -8.19 24.55
C MET A 407 -3.15 -6.88 25.27
N ILE A 408 -2.06 -6.86 26.03
CA ILE A 408 -1.54 -5.64 26.67
C ILE A 408 -1.15 -4.62 25.59
N LEU A 409 -0.39 -5.03 24.57
CA LEU A 409 0.04 -4.15 23.48
C LEU A 409 -1.16 -3.54 22.74
N ARG A 410 -2.20 -4.33 22.46
CA ARG A 410 -3.43 -3.84 21.81
C ARG A 410 -4.13 -2.75 22.63
N LYS A 411 -4.10 -2.84 23.96
CA LYS A 411 -4.70 -1.83 24.85
C LYS A 411 -3.83 -0.59 25.00
N SER A 412 -2.50 -0.76 24.96
CA SER A 412 -1.55 0.30 25.32
C SER A 412 -0.92 1.03 24.12
N LEU A 413 -0.88 0.43 22.93
CA LEU A 413 -0.35 1.03 21.71
C LEU A 413 -1.48 1.35 20.71
N PRO A 414 -1.88 2.62 20.55
CA PRO A 414 -2.81 3.03 19.51
C PRO A 414 -2.29 2.64 18.13
N GLY A 415 -3.12 1.96 17.33
CA GLY A 415 -2.76 1.50 15.98
C GLY A 415 -1.99 0.18 15.92
N TYR A 416 -1.72 -0.48 17.07
CA TYR A 416 -1.17 -1.84 17.05
C TYR A 416 -2.24 -2.86 16.64
N GLU A 417 -2.15 -3.35 15.41
CA GLU A 417 -3.01 -4.41 14.89
C GLU A 417 -2.32 -5.78 15.00
N LEU A 418 -2.92 -6.64 15.81
CA LEU A 418 -2.60 -8.07 15.91
C LEU A 418 -2.50 -8.70 14.51
N SER A 419 -1.41 -9.40 14.25
CA SER A 419 -1.33 -10.29 13.10
C SER A 419 -2.40 -11.38 13.24
N PRO A 420 -3.45 -11.43 12.40
CA PRO A 420 -4.33 -12.59 12.37
C PRO A 420 -3.46 -13.76 11.94
N GLY A 421 -3.31 -14.77 12.80
CA GLY A 421 -2.58 -15.98 12.45
C GLY A 421 -3.18 -16.53 11.17
N GLY A 422 -2.41 -16.55 10.10
CA GLY A 422 -2.88 -16.94 8.79
C GLY A 422 -1.78 -17.64 8.00
N SER A 423 -2.20 -18.38 6.97
CA SER A 423 -1.33 -19.32 6.25
C SER A 423 -0.37 -18.66 5.26
N THR A 424 -0.47 -17.34 5.05
CA THR A 424 0.43 -16.64 4.13
C THR A 424 1.79 -16.36 4.78
N LEU A 425 2.85 -16.33 3.96
CA LEU A 425 4.21 -16.02 4.41
C LEU A 425 4.26 -14.64 5.11
N GLY A 426 3.57 -13.64 4.57
CA GLY A 426 3.51 -12.30 5.16
C GLY A 426 2.88 -12.28 6.56
N GLN A 427 1.79 -13.01 6.76
CA GLN A 427 1.14 -13.13 8.09
C GLN A 427 2.04 -13.88 9.08
N THR A 428 2.72 -14.93 8.63
CA THR A 428 3.67 -15.70 9.45
C THR A 428 4.85 -14.84 9.87
N LEU A 429 5.45 -14.11 8.93
CA LEU A 429 6.57 -13.21 9.19
C LEU A 429 6.19 -12.09 10.15
N LYS A 430 5.01 -11.49 9.97
CA LYS A 430 4.49 -10.46 10.89
C LYS A 430 4.29 -11.03 12.30
N LYS A 431 3.71 -12.24 12.42
CA LYS A 431 3.60 -12.96 13.70
C LYS A 431 4.97 -13.15 14.37
N TRP A 432 5.99 -13.56 13.61
CA TRP A 432 7.34 -13.74 14.14
C TRP A 432 7.95 -12.43 14.62
N ILE A 433 7.80 -11.34 13.86
CA ILE A 433 8.26 -10.01 14.26
C ILE A 433 7.60 -9.57 15.57
N ASP A 434 6.28 -9.75 15.69
CA ASP A 434 5.53 -9.43 16.92
C ASP A 434 6.11 -10.20 18.12
N GLU A 435 6.32 -11.52 17.97
CA GLU A 435 6.82 -12.40 19.03
C GLU A 435 8.28 -12.11 19.39
N MET A 436 9.14 -11.86 18.40
CA MET A 436 10.52 -11.42 18.61
C MET A 436 10.58 -10.10 19.36
N ALA A 437 9.72 -9.14 19.00
CA ALA A 437 9.67 -7.83 19.65
C ALA A 437 9.19 -7.94 21.10
N ILE A 438 8.21 -8.81 21.37
CA ILE A 438 7.78 -9.15 22.74
C ILE A 438 8.95 -9.73 23.53
N VAL A 439 9.66 -10.74 23.01
CA VAL A 439 10.83 -11.32 23.69
C VAL A 439 11.92 -10.26 23.90
N GLY A 440 12.14 -9.38 22.92
CA GLY A 440 13.08 -8.26 23.01
C GLY A 440 12.73 -7.29 24.13
N CYS A 441 11.45 -6.93 24.25
CA CYS A 441 10.94 -6.08 25.30
C CYS A 441 11.06 -6.73 26.69
N LEU A 442 10.67 -8.01 26.82
CA LEU A 442 10.77 -8.75 28.09
C LEU A 442 12.23 -8.80 28.58
N ALA A 443 13.19 -9.00 27.66
CA ALA A 443 14.62 -8.98 27.99
C ALA A 443 15.07 -7.63 28.53
N TRP A 444 14.58 -6.54 27.92
CA TRP A 444 14.88 -5.18 28.35
C TRP A 444 14.24 -4.86 29.70
N LEU A 445 12.95 -5.18 29.88
CA LEU A 445 12.22 -4.98 31.13
C LEU A 445 12.84 -5.74 32.29
N GLY A 446 13.28 -6.99 32.07
CA GLY A 446 13.95 -7.77 33.09
C GLY A 446 15.24 -7.14 33.62
N LYS A 447 15.95 -6.39 32.76
CA LYS A 447 17.19 -5.70 33.11
C LYS A 447 16.98 -4.32 33.72
N HIS A 448 16.01 -3.57 33.23
CA HIS A 448 15.88 -2.14 33.57
C HIS A 448 14.64 -1.81 34.41
N ARG A 449 13.62 -2.66 34.41
CA ARG A 449 12.29 -2.39 35.01
C ARG A 449 11.68 -3.66 35.58
N ARG A 450 12.43 -4.39 36.40
CA ARG A 450 12.03 -5.73 36.88
C ARG A 450 10.71 -5.71 37.65
N ASN A 451 10.49 -4.70 38.49
CA ASN A 451 9.24 -4.49 39.23
C ASN A 451 8.00 -4.40 38.33
N PHE A 452 8.12 -3.71 37.18
CA PHE A 452 7.04 -3.62 36.20
C PHE A 452 6.78 -4.98 35.53
N LEU A 453 7.86 -5.70 35.21
CA LEU A 453 7.73 -7.02 34.62
C LEU A 453 7.05 -8.00 35.57
N ASP A 454 7.41 -8.00 36.85
CA ASP A 454 6.77 -8.83 37.87
C ASP A 454 5.28 -8.47 37.98
N TYR A 455 4.91 -7.18 37.99
CA TYR A 455 3.50 -6.76 37.95
C TYR A 455 2.73 -7.30 36.73
N VAL A 456 3.34 -7.24 35.54
CA VAL A 456 2.72 -7.77 34.30
C VAL A 456 2.56 -9.29 34.39
N LEU A 457 3.56 -10.00 34.90
CA LEU A 457 3.55 -11.46 35.02
C LEU A 457 2.58 -11.94 36.11
N ASP A 458 2.45 -11.22 37.22
CA ASP A 458 1.51 -11.56 38.30
C ASP A 458 0.04 -11.31 37.89
N GLY A 459 -0.18 -10.51 36.84
CA GLY A 459 -1.47 -10.41 36.16
C GLY A 459 -1.83 -11.62 35.30
N PHE A 460 -0.89 -12.54 35.05
CA PHE A 460 -1.18 -13.79 34.36
C PHE A 460 -1.77 -14.77 35.39
N LEU A 461 -2.80 -15.52 35.00
CA LEU A 461 -3.55 -16.42 35.90
C LEU A 461 -2.60 -17.25 36.79
N GLN A 462 -2.84 -17.23 38.11
CA GLN A 462 -2.03 -17.86 39.18
C GLN A 462 -1.80 -19.38 39.05
N SER A 463 -2.33 -20.04 38.02
CA SER A 463 -2.34 -21.49 37.88
C SER A 463 -1.04 -22.08 37.31
N MET A 464 -0.06 -21.27 36.89
CA MET A 464 1.22 -21.76 36.36
C MET A 464 2.39 -21.08 37.06
N ASN A 465 3.29 -21.86 37.65
CA ASN A 465 4.59 -21.39 38.16
C ASN A 465 5.45 -20.90 36.99
N PHE A 466 5.22 -19.66 36.57
CA PHE A 466 5.79 -19.08 35.37
C PHE A 466 7.17 -18.48 35.64
N LYS A 467 8.23 -19.27 35.41
CA LYS A 467 9.60 -18.78 35.45
C LYS A 467 9.99 -18.23 34.07
N LEU A 468 10.39 -16.96 34.00
CA LEU A 468 10.79 -16.29 32.74
C LEU A 468 12.31 -16.02 32.65
N PHE A 469 13.00 -15.98 33.78
CA PHE A 469 14.42 -15.68 33.86
C PHE A 469 15.19 -16.81 34.54
N GLU A 470 16.45 -16.95 34.16
CA GLU A 470 17.42 -17.74 34.92
C GLU A 470 17.69 -17.00 36.23
N ASP A 471 17.43 -17.64 37.38
CA ASP A 471 17.68 -17.02 38.69
C ASP A 471 19.19 -16.85 38.89
N GLU A 472 19.63 -15.66 39.32
CA GLU A 472 21.04 -15.40 39.67
C GLU A 472 21.40 -15.75 41.12
N GLU A 473 20.44 -16.17 41.95
CA GLU A 473 20.70 -16.47 43.36
C GLU A 473 20.69 -17.98 43.65
N ALA A 474 21.86 -18.58 43.45
CA ALA A 474 22.36 -19.66 44.31
C ALA A 474 23.88 -19.57 44.55
N THR A 475 24.52 -18.43 44.25
CA THR A 475 25.94 -18.20 44.53
C THR A 475 26.15 -16.82 45.14
N GLY A 476 25.85 -16.66 46.43
CA GLY A 476 26.32 -15.48 47.16
C GLY A 476 25.42 -14.94 48.28
N SER A 477 24.91 -15.80 49.18
CA SER A 477 24.56 -15.36 50.53
C SER A 477 24.61 -16.54 51.50
N THR A 478 25.81 -16.82 52.01
CA THR A 478 26.06 -17.42 53.32
C THR A 478 27.02 -16.51 54.05
#